data_AF-F7V3A9-F1
#
_entry.id   AF-F7V3A9-F1
#
_cell.length_a   1.000
_cell.length_b   1.000
_cell.length_c   1.000
_cell.angle_alpha   90.00
_cell.angle_beta   90.00
_cell.angle_gamma   90.00
#
_symmetry.space_group_name_H-M   'P 1'
#
loop_
_entity.id
_entity.type
_entity.pdbx_description
1 polymer ?
#
loop_
_entity_poly.entity_id
_entity_poly.type
_entity_poly.pdbx_seq_one_letter_code
_entity_poly.pdbx_strand_id
1 'polypeptide(L)' 'MQNDSCFIKSRKTSIINDEVIDMTLGKKITKIRKKHGMNQQQFAEKFHVTRQTVSNWENDKTIRTYLS' A
#
# COMPACT_ATOMS: atom_id res chain seq x y z
N MET A 1 35.87 13.99 -2.56
CA MET A 1 35.11 14.37 -1.36
C MET A 1 33.90 15.18 -1.81
N GLN A 2 32.75 14.93 -1.20
CA GLN A 2 31.42 15.08 -1.81
C GLN A 2 30.97 16.53 -2.00
N ASN A 3 30.00 16.69 -2.91
CA ASN A 3 28.71 17.37 -2.73
C ASN A 3 28.45 18.46 -3.77
N ASP A 4 27.70 18.08 -4.82
CA ASP A 4 26.80 19.02 -5.48
C ASP A 4 25.37 18.47 -5.43
N SER A 5 24.61 19.11 -4.55
CA SER A 5 23.27 19.62 -4.80
C SER A 5 22.13 18.65 -5.13
N CYS A 6 21.23 18.63 -4.15
CA CYS A 6 19.79 18.78 -4.32
C CYS A 6 19.00 17.58 -4.86
N PHE A 7 18.45 16.84 -3.91
CA PHE A 7 17.16 16.21 -4.13
C PHE A 7 16.25 16.55 -2.95
N ILE A 8 15.36 17.52 -3.16
CA ILE A 8 14.21 17.72 -2.29
C ILE A 8 13.37 16.44 -2.34
N LYS A 9 13.47 15.61 -1.29
CA LYS A 9 12.33 14.82 -0.84
C LYS A 9 12.07 15.12 0.62
N SER A 10 11.50 16.30 0.81
CA SER A 10 10.74 16.67 1.98
C SER A 10 9.54 15.73 2.11
N ARG A 11 9.72 14.62 2.82
CA ARG A 11 8.69 13.82 3.51
C ARG A 11 9.44 12.90 4.45
N LYS A 12 9.56 13.33 5.72
CA LYS A 12 10.12 12.51 6.80
C LYS A 12 9.29 11.23 6.87
N THR A 13 9.82 10.14 6.34
CA THR A 13 9.41 8.79 6.71
C THR A 13 9.75 8.66 8.19
N SER A 14 8.75 8.61 9.07
CA SER A 14 8.98 8.37 10.49
C SER A 14 9.59 6.98 10.64
N ILE A 15 10.90 6.95 10.89
CA ILE A 15 11.64 5.73 11.16
C ILE A 15 11.18 5.23 12.52
N ILE A 16 10.50 4.08 12.53
CA ILE A 16 10.29 3.28 13.72
C ILE A 16 10.73 1.86 13.33
N ASN A 17 11.88 1.43 13.86
CA ASN A 17 12.50 0.10 13.70
C ASN A 17 13.01 -0.28 12.29
N ASP A 18 13.88 0.54 11.69
CA ASP A 18 14.69 0.25 10.48
C ASP A 18 13.97 -0.23 9.19
N GLU A 19 12.66 -0.48 9.22
CA GLU A 19 11.87 -0.73 8.03
C GLU A 19 11.37 0.58 7.43
N VAL A 20 11.73 0.82 6.17
CA VAL A 20 11.12 1.87 5.35
C VAL A 20 9.64 1.52 5.14
N ILE A 21 8.76 2.07 5.98
CA ILE A 21 7.31 1.97 5.78
C ILE A 21 6.95 2.91 4.63
N ASP A 22 7.05 2.40 3.41
CA ASP A 22 6.52 3.10 2.25
C ASP A 22 5.02 3.33 2.47
N MET A 23 4.62 4.60 2.53
CA MET A 23 3.30 5.05 2.98
C MET A 23 2.24 4.95 1.88
N THR A 24 2.44 4.09 0.87
CA THR A 24 1.45 3.89 -0.19
C THR A 24 0.17 3.26 0.35
N LEU A 25 -0.94 3.52 -0.33
CA LEU A 25 -2.25 3.02 0.07
C LEU A 25 -2.25 1.48 0.07
N GLY A 26 -1.65 0.86 -0.95
CA GLY A 26 -1.54 -0.59 -1.04
C GLY A 26 -0.81 -1.22 0.14
N LYS A 27 0.32 -0.64 0.57
CA LYS A 27 1.07 -1.13 1.74
C LYS A 27 0.29 -1.00 3.04
N LYS A 28 -0.48 0.08 3.21
CA LYS A 28 -1.36 0.26 4.38
C LYS A 28 -2.46 -0.80 4.43
N ILE A 29 -3.09 -1.07 3.28
CA ILE A 29 -4.11 -2.11 3.16
C ILE A 29 -3.53 -3.48 3.52
N THR A 30 -2.34 -3.82 3.01
CA THR A 30 -1.65 -5.07 3.36
C THR A 30 -1.33 -5.16 4.85
N LYS A 31 -0.87 -4.07 5.48
CA LYS A 31 -0.59 -4.05 6.93
C LYS A 31 -1.87 -4.31 7.75
N ILE A 32 -2.96 -3.63 7.42
CA ILE A 32 -4.25 -3.83 8.12
C ILE A 32 -4.71 -5.27 7.94
N ARG A 33 -4.69 -5.79 6.71
CA ARG A 33 -5.09 -7.18 6.42
C ARG A 33 -4.27 -8.19 7.22
N LYS A 34 -2.94 -8.05 7.26
CA LYS A 34 -2.05 -8.92 8.03
C LYS A 34 -2.25 -8.78 9.55
N LYS A 35 -2.47 -7.56 10.06
CA LYS A 35 -2.77 -7.31 11.48
C LYS A 35 -4.02 -8.05 11.95
N HIS A 36 -4.99 -8.22 11.05
CA HIS A 36 -6.22 -8.98 11.32
C HIS A 36 -6.11 -10.47 10.97
N GLY A 37 -4.94 -10.98 10.55
CA GLY A 37 -4.76 -12.38 10.19
C GLY A 37 -5.58 -12.83 8.98
N MET A 38 -6.03 -11.89 8.14
CA MET A 38 -6.93 -12.18 7.03
C MET A 38 -6.16 -12.50 5.74
N ASN A 39 -6.69 -13.43 4.95
CA ASN A 39 -6.25 -13.60 3.57
C ASN A 39 -6.95 -12.57 2.64
N GLN A 40 -6.50 -12.45 1.38
CA GLN A 40 -7.07 -11.48 0.44
C GLN A 40 -8.55 -11.75 0.13
N GLN A 41 -8.99 -13.01 0.15
CA GLN A 41 -10.36 -13.42 -0.12
C GLN A 41 -11.30 -12.99 1.03
N GLN A 42 -10.92 -13.28 2.28
CA GLN A 42 -11.65 -12.86 3.48
C GLN A 42 -11.74 -11.33 3.59
N PHE A 43 -10.65 -10.64 3.25
CA PHE A 43 -10.67 -9.18 3.18
C PHE A 43 -11.64 -8.70 2.08
N ALA A 44 -11.60 -9.32 0.90
CA ALA A 44 -12.48 -8.96 -0.22
C ALA A 44 -13.97 -9.14 0.12
N GLU A 45 -14.32 -10.26 0.75
CA GLU A 45 -15.68 -10.56 1.21
C GLU A 45 -16.21 -9.50 2.17
N LYS A 46 -15.36 -9.03 3.10
CA LYS A 46 -15.74 -7.99 4.07
C LYS A 46 -16.02 -6.62 3.44
N PHE A 47 -15.34 -6.31 2.34
CA PHE A 47 -15.52 -5.05 1.61
C PHE A 47 -16.41 -5.19 0.37
N HIS A 48 -17.06 -6.34 0.19
CA HIS A 48 -17.91 -6.67 -0.96
C HIS A 48 -17.25 -6.42 -2.32
N VAL A 49 -15.95 -6.71 -2.40
CA VAL A 49 -15.17 -6.62 -3.63
C VAL A 49 -14.62 -7.98 -4.03
N THR A 50 -14.05 -8.08 -5.23
CA THR A 50 -13.37 -9.30 -5.65
C THR A 50 -11.98 -9.39 -5.02
N ARG A 51 -11.46 -10.61 -4.82
CA ARG A 51 -10.06 -10.82 -4.43
C ARG A 51 -9.08 -10.09 -5.36
N GLN A 52 -9.38 -10.04 -6.66
CA GLN A 52 -8.58 -9.33 -7.64
C GLN A 52 -8.55 -7.82 -7.38
N THR A 53 -9.66 -7.24 -6.93
CA THR A 53 -9.75 -5.83 -6.50
C THR A 53 -8.81 -5.56 -5.33
N VAL A 54 -8.83 -6.42 -4.30
CA VAL A 54 -7.91 -6.30 -3.15
C VAL A 54 -6.46 -6.44 -3.59
N SER A 55 -6.15 -7.39 -4.47
CA SER A 55 -4.80 -7.54 -5.04
C SER A 55 -4.37 -6.28 -5.81
N ASN A 56 -5.26 -5.68 -6.60
CA ASN A 56 -4.99 -4.45 -7.33
C ASN A 56 -4.73 -3.28 -6.36
N TRP A 57 -5.54 -3.15 -5.31
CA TRP A 57 -5.34 -2.16 -4.25
C TRP A 57 -3.98 -2.31 -3.56
N GLU A 58 -3.58 -3.53 -3.19
CA GLU A 58 -2.30 -3.80 -2.53
C GLU A 58 -1.07 -3.52 -3.43
N ASN A 59 -1.24 -3.60 -4.74
CA ASN A 59 -0.19 -3.34 -5.73
C ASN A 59 -0.24 -1.93 -6.33
N ASP A 60 -1.03 -1.02 -5.74
CA ASP A 60 -1.27 0.34 -6.23
C ASP A 60 -1.69 0.38 -7.72
N LYS A 61 -2.31 -0.70 -8.22
CA LYS A 61 -2.86 -0.78 -9.57
C LYS A 61 -4.26 -0.19 -9.54
N THR A 62 -4.44 0.96 -10.20
CA THR A 62 -5.75 1.58 -10.37
C THR A 62 -6.67 0.59 -11.09
N ILE A 63 -7.77 0.22 -10.44
CA ILE A 63 -8.83 -0.55 -11.08
C ILE A 63 -9.42 0.35 -12.15
N ARG A 64 -9.25 -0.04 -13.41
CA ARG A 64 -9.91 0.60 -14.53
C ARG A 64 -11.40 0.29 -14.40
N THR A 65 -12.18 1.25 -13.91
CA THR A 65 -13.64 1.14 -13.90
C THR A 65 -14.14 1.09 -15.33
N TYR A 66 -14.98 0.10 -15.62
CA TYR A 66 -15.99 0.22 -16.67
C TYR A 66 -17.33 0.01 -15.98
N LEU A 67 -18.12 1.09 -15.90
CA LEU A 67 -19.58 0.92 -15.90
C LEU A 67 -19.92 0.30 -17.25
N SER A 68 -20.57 -0.86 -17.23
CA SER A 68 -21.34 -1.41 -18.34
C SER A 68 -22.71 -1.76 -17.80
#